data_AF-E2ZBB4-F1
#
_entry.id   AF-E2ZBB4-F1
#
_cell.length_a   1.000
_cell.length_b   1.000
_cell.length_c   1.000
_cell.angle_alpha   90.00
_cell.angle_beta   90.00
_cell.angle_gamma   90.00
#
_symmetry.space_group_name_H-M   'P 1'
#
loop_
_entity.id
_entity.type
_entity.pdbx_description
1 polymer ?
#
loop_
_entity_poly.entity_id
_entity_poly.type
_entity_poly.pdbx_seq_one_letter_code
_entity_poly.pdbx_strand_id
1 'polypeptide(L)'
;VASGGTTATNAANIGDVQNAVANLSQNLTVTDGTNSGTVNLKNQSLKVAGANGITTNMNGQTLTVGLDSTTNNKVNDTATAVGRTISLGGDTGTTTAKSLTTGDVNFGIKSGNGYLTTAANGNDVTLTVNEGAVKDAAVSAVTVSTDAATDNPVTITPTTGTNSKDYKITVDTSKLAQKTNLAYTADNGT
;
A
#
# COMPACT_ATOMS: atom_id res chain seq x y z
N VAL A 1 -95.37 -8.38 2.49
CA VAL A 1 -95.28 -7.00 1.96
C VAL A 1 -93.83 -6.74 1.56
N ALA A 2 -93.64 -6.17 0.38
CA ALA A 2 -92.36 -6.05 -0.31
C ALA A 2 -91.30 -5.26 0.48
N SER A 3 -90.06 -5.76 0.51
CA SER A 3 -88.90 -5.03 1.04
C SER A 3 -88.26 -4.20 -0.07
N GLY A 4 -88.81 -3.02 -0.31
CA GLY A 4 -88.12 -1.95 -1.03
C GLY A 4 -87.53 -0.99 -0.01
N GLY A 5 -86.21 -0.76 -0.04
CA GLY A 5 -85.58 0.19 0.87
C GLY A 5 -84.06 0.20 0.76
N THR A 6 -83.54 1.13 -0.03
CA THR A 6 -82.12 1.47 -0.22
C THR A 6 -81.55 2.33 0.91
N THR A 7 -81.93 2.08 2.16
CA THR A 7 -81.40 2.79 3.33
C THR A 7 -81.13 1.80 4.44
N ALA A 8 -79.97 1.90 5.09
CA ALA A 8 -79.48 1.02 6.15
C ALA A 8 -80.36 1.04 7.43
N THR A 9 -81.59 0.54 7.35
CA THR A 9 -82.58 0.51 8.44
C THR A 9 -83.05 -0.89 8.82
N ASN A 10 -82.56 -1.93 8.16
CA ASN A 10 -82.75 -3.30 8.64
C ASN A 10 -81.62 -3.62 9.61
N ALA A 11 -81.95 -3.96 10.87
CA ALA A 11 -80.98 -4.54 11.78
C ALA A 11 -80.35 -5.75 11.07
N ALA A 12 -79.05 -5.68 10.82
CA ALA A 12 -78.31 -6.78 10.21
C ALA A 12 -78.55 -8.03 11.07
N ASN A 13 -79.02 -9.12 10.45
CA ASN A 13 -79.16 -10.36 11.21
C ASN A 13 -77.75 -10.86 11.58
N ILE A 14 -77.66 -11.75 12.57
CA ILE A 14 -76.36 -12.26 13.04
C ILE A 14 -75.56 -12.96 11.92
N GLY A 15 -76.21 -13.47 10.88
CA GLY A 15 -75.57 -14.00 9.68
C GLY A 15 -74.92 -12.92 8.81
N ASP A 16 -75.62 -11.80 8.60
CA ASP A 16 -75.08 -10.63 7.88
C ASP A 16 -73.85 -10.07 8.58
N VAL A 17 -73.91 -9.94 9.92
CA VAL A 17 -72.79 -9.48 10.75
C VAL A 17 -71.62 -10.46 10.68
N GLN A 18 -71.87 -11.77 10.81
CA GLN A 18 -70.83 -12.79 10.70
C GLN A 18 -70.17 -12.78 9.33
N ASN A 19 -70.93 -12.63 8.25
CA ASN A 19 -70.38 -12.54 6.89
C ASN A 19 -69.53 -11.27 6.70
N ALA A 20 -69.96 -10.12 7.22
CA ALA A 20 -69.20 -8.88 7.17
C ALA A 20 -67.88 -8.96 7.97
N VAL A 21 -67.93 -9.47 9.21
CA VAL A 21 -66.76 -9.66 10.08
C VAL A 21 -65.82 -10.73 9.52
N ALA A 22 -66.37 -11.82 8.98
CA ALA A 22 -65.59 -12.86 8.32
C ALA A 22 -64.83 -12.28 7.14
N ASN A 23 -65.40 -11.36 6.36
CA ASN A 23 -64.73 -10.72 5.23
C ASN A 23 -63.71 -9.63 5.66
N LEU A 24 -64.01 -8.88 6.73
CA LEU A 24 -63.11 -7.84 7.25
C LEU A 24 -61.85 -8.42 7.89
N SER A 25 -61.96 -9.59 8.52
CA SER A 25 -60.83 -10.32 9.12
C SER A 25 -59.88 -10.94 8.09
N GLN A 26 -60.11 -10.76 6.78
CA GLN A 26 -59.27 -11.36 5.72
C GLN A 26 -58.73 -10.37 4.70
N ASN A 27 -59.38 -9.22 4.49
CA ASN A 27 -59.10 -8.36 3.35
C ASN A 27 -58.94 -6.89 3.76
N LEU A 28 -57.88 -6.22 3.31
CA LEU A 28 -57.82 -4.76 3.27
C LEU A 28 -58.47 -4.30 1.97
N THR A 29 -59.50 -3.46 2.07
CA THR A 29 -60.09 -2.81 0.89
C THR A 29 -59.31 -1.52 0.62
N VAL A 30 -58.78 -1.37 -0.60
CA VAL A 30 -58.07 -0.17 -1.04
C VAL A 30 -58.91 0.49 -2.13
N THR A 31 -59.21 1.78 -1.96
CA THR A 31 -59.99 2.57 -2.92
C THR A 31 -59.31 3.90 -3.21
N ASP A 32 -59.44 4.39 -4.45
CA ASP A 32 -59.02 5.73 -4.86
C ASP A 32 -60.18 6.74 -4.85
N GLY A 33 -61.37 6.35 -4.36
CA GLY A 33 -62.58 7.17 -4.33
C GLY A 33 -63.58 6.86 -5.44
N THR A 34 -63.20 6.12 -6.49
CA THR A 34 -64.10 5.70 -7.58
C THR A 34 -63.97 4.23 -7.96
N ASN A 35 -62.84 3.60 -7.63
CA ASN A 35 -62.57 2.19 -7.88
C ASN A 35 -62.14 1.51 -6.56
N SER A 36 -62.55 0.26 -6.36
CA SER A 36 -62.19 -0.52 -5.18
C SER A 36 -61.55 -1.84 -5.57
N GLY A 37 -60.40 -2.14 -4.99
CA GLY A 37 -59.72 -3.43 -5.06
C GLY A 37 -59.62 -4.07 -3.68
N THR A 38 -59.64 -5.40 -3.62
CA THR A 38 -59.49 -6.16 -2.37
C THR A 38 -58.12 -6.82 -2.34
N VAL A 39 -57.30 -6.50 -1.34
CA VAL A 39 -56.07 -7.26 -1.04
C VAL A 39 -56.45 -8.35 -0.05
N ASN A 40 -56.44 -9.61 -0.49
CA ASN A 40 -56.71 -10.77 0.37
C ASN A 40 -55.50 -11.08 1.25
N LEU A 41 -55.46 -10.52 2.46
CA LEU A 41 -54.37 -10.67 3.42
C LEU A 41 -54.26 -12.07 4.01
N LYS A 42 -55.32 -12.90 3.94
CA LYS A 42 -55.23 -14.31 4.40
C LYS A 42 -54.44 -15.18 3.44
N ASN A 43 -54.56 -14.93 2.14
CA ASN A 43 -53.97 -15.79 1.11
C ASN A 43 -52.83 -15.11 0.34
N GLN A 44 -52.68 -13.79 0.43
CA GLN A 44 -51.61 -13.04 -0.21
C GLN A 44 -50.55 -12.64 0.82
N SER A 45 -49.45 -13.38 0.80
CA SER A 45 -48.21 -12.97 1.45
C SER A 45 -47.46 -12.02 0.52
N LEU A 46 -46.99 -10.87 1.03
CA LEU A 46 -46.04 -10.05 0.30
C LEU A 46 -44.73 -10.85 0.15
N LYS A 47 -44.42 -11.30 -1.07
CA LYS A 47 -43.16 -11.97 -1.36
C LYS A 47 -42.10 -10.91 -1.69
N VAL A 48 -41.19 -10.69 -0.76
CA VAL A 48 -39.97 -9.92 -1.00
C VAL A 48 -38.81 -10.90 -1.04
N ALA A 49 -38.07 -10.92 -2.15
CA ALA A 49 -36.91 -11.77 -2.32
C ALA A 49 -35.65 -10.91 -2.50
N GLY A 50 -34.64 -11.19 -1.70
CA GLY A 50 -33.29 -10.70 -1.95
C GLY A 50 -32.64 -11.42 -3.13
N ALA A 51 -31.80 -10.69 -3.86
CA ALA A 51 -31.00 -11.21 -4.97
C ALA A 51 -29.65 -10.48 -4.99
N ASN A 52 -28.68 -11.01 -5.73
CA ASN A 52 -27.39 -10.37 -5.97
C ASN A 52 -26.66 -9.90 -4.69
N GLY A 53 -26.64 -10.73 -3.65
CA GLY A 53 -25.95 -10.38 -2.39
C GLY A 53 -26.84 -9.82 -1.30
N ILE A 54 -28.15 -9.68 -1.53
CA ILE A 54 -29.10 -9.13 -0.56
C ILE A 54 -29.91 -10.26 0.09
N THR A 55 -30.11 -10.16 1.40
CA THR A 55 -31.10 -10.94 2.16
C THR A 55 -32.24 -10.05 2.59
N THR A 56 -33.43 -10.62 2.63
CA THR A 56 -34.65 -9.95 3.06
C THR A 56 -35.34 -10.85 4.07
N ASN A 57 -35.60 -10.34 5.26
CA ASN A 57 -36.30 -11.07 6.31
C ASN A 57 -37.55 -10.31 6.75
N MET A 58 -38.69 -11.00 6.74
CA MET A 58 -39.96 -10.46 7.18
C MET A 58 -40.26 -10.98 8.59
N ASN A 59 -40.33 -10.09 9.57
CA ASN A 59 -40.75 -10.43 10.93
C ASN A 59 -41.98 -9.59 11.29
N GLY A 60 -43.16 -10.21 11.29
CA GLY A 60 -44.43 -9.50 11.39
C GLY A 60 -44.58 -8.52 10.22
N GLN A 61 -44.66 -7.23 10.52
CA GLN A 61 -44.80 -6.15 9.53
C GLN A 61 -43.48 -5.41 9.23
N THR A 62 -42.34 -5.84 9.80
CA THR A 62 -41.04 -5.19 9.60
C THR A 62 -40.16 -5.96 8.63
N LEU A 63 -39.78 -5.32 7.54
CA LEU A 63 -38.84 -5.86 6.56
C LEU A 63 -37.43 -5.40 6.90
N THR A 64 -36.56 -6.35 7.25
CA THR A 64 -35.12 -6.10 7.38
C THR A 64 -34.44 -6.51 6.09
N VAL A 65 -33.61 -5.61 5.57
CA VAL A 65 -32.74 -5.85 4.42
C VAL A 65 -31.29 -5.83 4.87
N GLY A 66 -30.49 -6.74 4.34
CA GLY A 66 -29.08 -6.85 4.68
C GLY A 66 -28.27 -7.49 3.57
N LEU A 67 -26.96 -7.56 3.75
CA LEU A 67 -26.08 -8.35 2.89
C LEU A 67 -26.18 -9.83 3.27
N ASP A 68 -26.12 -10.72 2.28
CA ASP A 68 -25.93 -12.13 2.55
C ASP A 68 -24.52 -12.41 3.11
N SER A 69 -24.35 -13.61 3.68
CA SER A 69 -23.08 -14.00 4.31
C SER A 69 -21.90 -13.89 3.35
N THR A 70 -22.07 -14.31 2.10
CA THR A 70 -21.01 -14.25 1.08
C THR A 70 -20.59 -12.82 0.77
N THR A 71 -21.53 -11.90 0.60
CA THR A 71 -21.29 -10.49 0.29
C THR A 71 -20.71 -9.77 1.49
N ASN A 72 -21.21 -10.04 2.68
CA ASN A 72 -20.68 -9.50 3.92
C ASN A 72 -19.22 -9.94 4.16
N ASN A 73 -18.92 -11.22 3.95
CA ASN A 73 -17.54 -11.73 4.03
C ASN A 73 -16.62 -11.04 3.02
N LYS A 74 -17.04 -10.85 1.76
CA LYS A 74 -16.23 -10.12 0.77
C LYS A 74 -15.95 -8.67 1.17
N VAL A 75 -16.93 -7.99 1.77
CA VAL A 75 -16.76 -6.61 2.29
C VAL A 75 -15.74 -6.62 3.44
N ASN A 76 -15.88 -7.53 4.40
CA ASN A 76 -14.97 -7.64 5.54
C ASN A 76 -13.55 -8.05 5.14
N ASP A 77 -13.43 -8.98 4.19
CA ASP A 77 -12.14 -9.41 3.64
C ASP A 77 -11.46 -8.25 2.92
N THR A 78 -12.21 -7.46 2.15
CA THR A 78 -11.68 -6.25 1.49
C THR A 78 -11.21 -5.24 2.52
N ALA A 79 -12.02 -4.94 3.54
CA ALA A 79 -11.66 -4.02 4.61
C ALA A 79 -10.41 -4.47 5.37
N THR A 80 -10.30 -5.78 5.64
CA THR A 80 -9.11 -6.38 6.26
C THR A 80 -7.90 -6.27 5.34
N ALA A 81 -8.05 -6.57 4.05
CA ALA A 81 -6.96 -6.54 3.07
C ALA A 81 -6.37 -5.14 2.92
N VAL A 82 -7.20 -4.11 2.78
CA VAL A 82 -6.72 -2.72 2.69
C VAL A 82 -6.16 -2.20 4.03
N GLY A 83 -6.61 -2.78 5.14
CA GLY A 83 -6.11 -2.53 6.50
C GLY A 83 -4.71 -3.08 6.76
N ARG A 84 -4.26 -4.08 6.00
CA ARG A 84 -2.89 -4.60 6.11
C ARG A 84 -1.89 -3.50 5.76
N THR A 85 -0.75 -3.51 6.43
CA THR A 85 0.33 -2.56 6.18
C THR A 85 1.46 -3.21 5.40
N ILE A 86 2.15 -2.42 4.59
CA ILE A 86 3.39 -2.80 3.93
C ILE A 86 4.54 -1.99 4.54
N SER A 87 5.64 -2.66 4.86
CA SER A 87 6.90 -2.05 5.31
C SER A 87 8.06 -2.71 4.59
N LEU A 88 9.11 -1.94 4.31
CA LEU A 88 10.36 -2.43 3.75
C LEU A 88 11.45 -2.44 4.83
N GLY A 89 12.28 -3.48 4.83
CA GLY A 89 13.49 -3.57 5.64
C GLY A 89 14.75 -3.36 4.79
N GLY A 90 15.82 -2.90 5.41
CA GLY A 90 17.16 -2.89 4.82
C GLY A 90 18.15 -3.63 5.72
N ASP A 91 19.43 -3.64 5.32
CA ASP A 91 20.52 -4.21 6.14
C ASP A 91 20.58 -3.59 7.54
N THR A 92 20.15 -2.32 7.64
CA THR A 92 19.86 -1.66 8.91
C THR A 92 18.52 -0.92 8.83
N GLY A 93 17.72 -1.03 9.90
CA GLY A 93 16.45 -0.30 10.05
C GLY A 93 15.29 -0.80 9.18
N THR A 94 14.15 -0.14 9.35
CA THR A 94 12.89 -0.42 8.62
C THR A 94 12.18 0.88 8.29
N THR A 95 11.32 0.86 7.27
CA THR A 95 10.40 1.97 7.01
C THR A 95 9.22 1.93 7.98
N THR A 96 8.63 3.10 8.28
CA THR A 96 7.29 3.16 8.86
C THR A 96 6.31 2.42 7.95
N ALA A 97 5.50 1.54 8.53
CA ALA A 97 4.51 0.77 7.79
C ALA A 97 3.44 1.71 7.19
N LYS A 98 3.07 1.48 5.93
CA LYS A 98 2.05 2.28 5.22
C LYS A 98 0.81 1.42 4.97
N SER A 99 -0.38 2.02 5.05
CA SER A 99 -1.67 1.37 4.79
C SER A 99 -2.44 2.15 3.72
N LEU A 100 -3.20 1.43 2.89
CA LEU A 100 -4.13 2.01 1.91
C LEU A 100 -5.42 2.54 2.56
N THR A 101 -5.63 2.34 3.86
CA THR A 101 -6.80 2.84 4.59
C THR A 101 -6.85 4.37 4.71
N THR A 102 -5.72 5.05 4.52
CA THR A 102 -5.58 6.50 4.78
C THR A 102 -5.28 7.33 3.52
N GLY A 103 -5.25 6.71 2.33
CA GLY A 103 -5.03 7.37 1.05
C GLY A 103 -3.91 6.74 0.22
N ASP A 104 -3.43 7.47 -0.79
CA ASP A 104 -2.36 7.02 -1.68
C ASP A 104 -1.06 6.77 -0.90
N VAL A 105 -0.39 5.67 -1.24
CA VAL A 105 0.87 5.27 -0.61
C VAL A 105 2.02 5.49 -1.58
N ASN A 106 2.98 6.33 -1.17
CA ASN A 106 4.22 6.54 -1.89
C ASN A 106 5.41 5.86 -1.18
N PHE A 107 6.22 5.13 -1.93
CA PHE A 107 7.50 4.57 -1.49
C PHE A 107 8.62 5.06 -2.41
N GLY A 108 9.48 5.94 -1.91
CA GLY A 108 10.67 6.38 -2.63
C GLY A 108 11.89 5.54 -2.26
N ILE A 109 12.67 5.10 -3.25
CA ILE A 109 14.00 4.52 -3.04
C ILE A 109 15.02 5.66 -3.07
N LYS A 110 15.75 5.87 -1.97
CA LYS A 110 16.77 6.91 -1.85
C LYS A 110 18.15 6.28 -1.87
N SER A 111 19.08 6.93 -2.57
CA SER A 111 20.50 6.63 -2.43
C SER A 111 21.06 7.26 -1.16
N GLY A 112 21.95 6.56 -0.47
CA GLY A 112 22.63 7.05 0.73
C GLY A 112 23.86 7.89 0.38
N ASN A 113 24.97 7.21 0.08
CA ASN A 113 26.32 7.78 0.00
C ASN A 113 26.74 8.30 -1.38
N GLY A 114 25.80 8.50 -2.30
CA GLY A 114 26.10 9.06 -3.64
C GLY A 114 26.76 8.11 -4.63
N TYR A 115 27.07 6.87 -4.24
CA TYR A 115 27.54 5.81 -5.16
C TYR A 115 26.42 5.23 -6.03
N LEU A 116 25.18 5.54 -5.71
CA LEU A 116 24.01 5.13 -6.46
C LEU A 116 23.16 6.35 -6.78
N THR A 117 22.47 6.32 -7.90
CA THR A 117 21.39 7.26 -8.23
C THR A 117 20.12 6.46 -8.47
N THR A 118 18.98 7.05 -8.12
CA THR A 118 17.67 6.45 -8.30
C THR A 118 16.82 7.38 -9.17
N ALA A 119 16.12 6.81 -10.14
CA ALA A 119 15.20 7.54 -11.00
C ALA A 119 13.90 6.71 -11.15
N ALA A 120 12.77 7.33 -10.86
CA ALA A 120 11.45 6.75 -11.12
C ALA A 120 10.91 7.27 -12.46
N ASN A 121 10.49 6.37 -13.33
CA ASN A 121 9.87 6.72 -14.61
C ASN A 121 8.78 5.69 -14.95
N GLY A 122 7.54 6.16 -15.13
CA GLY A 122 6.40 5.29 -15.37
C GLY A 122 6.22 4.28 -14.23
N ASN A 123 6.33 3.00 -14.56
CA ASN A 123 6.12 1.90 -13.62
C ASN A 123 7.42 1.43 -12.93
N ASP A 124 8.58 1.94 -13.35
CA ASP A 124 9.87 1.41 -12.96
C ASP A 124 10.66 2.39 -12.09
N VAL A 125 11.51 1.82 -11.23
CA VAL A 125 12.58 2.55 -10.54
C VAL A 125 13.91 1.99 -11.02
N THR A 126 14.68 2.81 -11.72
CA THR A 126 16.04 2.45 -12.15
C THR A 126 17.05 2.84 -11.09
N LEU A 127 17.97 1.92 -10.79
CA LEU A 127 19.11 2.12 -9.92
C LEU A 127 20.37 2.13 -10.78
N THR A 128 21.15 3.20 -10.73
CA THR A 128 22.37 3.34 -11.53
C THR A 128 23.55 3.62 -10.61
N VAL A 129 24.59 2.80 -10.73
CA VAL A 129 25.85 3.01 -10.01
C VAL A 129 26.54 4.25 -10.57
N ASN A 130 26.91 5.17 -9.68
CA ASN A 130 27.78 6.27 -10.01
C ASN A 130 29.22 5.76 -10.04
N GLU A 131 29.64 5.24 -11.20
CA GLU A 131 30.97 4.67 -11.37
C GLU A 131 32.09 5.65 -11.05
N GLY A 132 31.91 6.94 -11.38
CA GLY A 132 32.90 7.97 -11.09
C GLY A 132 33.15 8.11 -9.58
N ALA A 133 32.08 8.22 -8.80
CA ALA A 133 32.18 8.32 -7.35
C ALA A 133 32.80 7.05 -6.73
N VAL A 134 32.47 5.86 -7.25
CA VAL A 134 33.07 4.59 -6.80
C VAL A 134 34.57 4.55 -7.10
N LYS A 135 34.98 4.95 -8.32
CA LYS A 135 36.40 5.01 -8.72
C LYS A 135 37.18 6.02 -7.88
N ASP A 136 36.60 7.19 -7.59
CA ASP A 136 37.22 8.21 -6.76
C ASP A 136 37.40 7.73 -5.30
N ALA A 137 36.41 7.03 -4.76
CA ALA A 137 36.51 6.41 -3.44
C ALA A 137 37.61 5.34 -3.39
N ALA A 138 37.69 4.49 -4.43
CA ALA A 138 38.73 3.46 -4.54
C ALA A 138 40.13 4.08 -4.63
N VAL A 139 40.30 5.12 -5.45
CA VAL A 139 41.56 5.88 -5.59
C VAL A 139 41.96 6.55 -4.28
N SER A 140 40.99 7.16 -3.59
CA SER A 140 41.23 7.82 -2.30
C SER A 140 41.65 6.84 -1.21
N ALA A 141 41.16 5.60 -1.26
CA ALA A 141 41.55 4.54 -0.34
C ALA A 141 42.99 4.04 -0.54
N VAL A 142 43.63 4.33 -1.69
CA VAL A 142 45.03 3.94 -1.93
C VAL A 142 45.98 4.81 -1.12
N THR A 143 46.71 4.17 -0.21
CA THR A 143 47.77 4.79 0.60
C THR A 143 49.14 4.28 0.17
N VAL A 144 50.13 5.16 0.16
CA VAL A 144 51.54 4.79 -0.01
C VAL A 144 52.26 5.11 1.30
N SER A 145 52.90 4.10 1.89
CA SER A 145 53.75 4.31 3.07
C SER A 145 55.06 4.95 2.64
N THR A 146 55.42 6.07 3.26
CA THR A 146 56.75 6.68 3.12
C THR A 146 57.49 6.56 4.43
N ASP A 147 58.77 6.24 4.38
CA ASP A 147 59.63 6.37 5.56
C ASP A 147 59.65 7.84 6.01
N ALA A 148 59.25 8.08 7.26
CA ALA A 148 59.13 9.41 7.85
C ALA A 148 60.45 9.90 8.47
N ALA A 149 61.53 9.12 8.38
CA ALA A 149 62.85 9.52 8.85
C ALA A 149 63.30 10.82 8.15
N THR A 150 63.86 11.76 8.92
CA THR A 150 64.33 13.06 8.42
C THR A 150 65.40 12.94 7.33
N ASP A 151 66.17 11.85 7.36
CA ASP A 151 67.24 11.53 6.42
C ASP A 151 66.82 10.55 5.31
N ASN A 152 65.52 10.26 5.17
CA ASN A 152 65.01 9.47 4.05
C ASN A 152 65.29 10.19 2.72
N PRO A 153 66.02 9.54 1.78
CA PRO A 153 66.35 10.15 0.49
C PRO A 153 65.20 10.11 -0.52
N VAL A 154 64.17 9.28 -0.33
CA VAL A 154 63.05 9.15 -1.29
C VAL A 154 61.80 9.82 -0.75
N THR A 155 61.27 10.78 -1.48
CA THR A 155 59.96 11.37 -1.20
C THR A 155 58.96 10.94 -2.27
N ILE A 156 57.74 10.62 -1.84
CA ILE A 156 56.63 10.30 -2.72
C ILE A 156 55.52 11.29 -2.41
N THR A 157 55.16 12.10 -3.41
CA THR A 157 54.06 13.07 -3.29
C THR A 157 52.89 12.61 -4.16
N PRO A 158 51.79 12.11 -3.57
CA PRO A 158 50.59 11.78 -4.34
C PRO A 158 49.84 13.04 -4.76
N THR A 159 49.30 13.03 -5.98
CA THR A 159 48.36 14.04 -6.48
C THR A 159 47.09 13.32 -6.93
N THR A 160 45.95 13.64 -6.32
CA THR A 160 44.66 13.04 -6.67
C THR A 160 44.08 13.76 -7.89
N GLY A 161 43.70 12.98 -8.92
CA GLY A 161 42.93 13.42 -10.07
C GLY A 161 41.56 12.72 -10.12
N THR A 162 40.76 13.02 -11.14
CA THR A 162 39.50 12.31 -11.39
C THR A 162 39.80 10.85 -11.75
N ASN A 163 39.30 9.93 -10.92
CA ASN A 163 39.48 8.49 -11.07
C ASN A 163 40.95 8.03 -11.17
N SER A 164 41.92 8.83 -10.70
CA SER A 164 43.35 8.51 -10.76
C SER A 164 44.14 9.11 -9.60
N LYS A 165 45.29 8.52 -9.30
CA LYS A 165 46.31 9.08 -8.40
C LYS A 165 47.66 9.04 -9.09
N ASP A 166 48.27 10.21 -9.26
CA ASP A 166 49.62 10.33 -9.77
C ASP A 166 50.62 10.41 -8.60
N TYR A 167 51.81 9.86 -8.80
CA TYR A 167 52.85 9.84 -7.77
C TYR A 167 54.12 10.48 -8.31
N LYS A 168 54.47 11.64 -7.74
CA LYS A 168 55.77 12.24 -7.97
C LYS A 168 56.78 11.64 -7.00
N ILE A 169 57.72 10.88 -7.53
CA ILE A 169 58.86 10.33 -6.78
C ILE A 169 60.05 11.27 -6.95
N THR A 170 60.72 11.62 -5.87
CA THR A 170 61.92 12.45 -5.91
C THR A 170 62.99 11.85 -5.01
N VAL A 171 64.24 11.87 -5.50
CA VAL A 171 65.41 11.38 -4.78
C VAL A 171 66.30 12.57 -4.42
N ASP A 172 66.52 12.77 -3.12
CA ASP A 172 67.51 13.70 -2.60
C ASP A 172 68.88 13.00 -2.62
N THR A 173 69.71 13.36 -3.59
CA THR A 173 71.02 12.75 -3.79
C THR A 173 72.01 13.08 -2.67
N SER A 174 71.82 14.20 -1.95
CA SER A 174 72.67 14.56 -0.81
C SER A 174 72.36 13.70 0.42
N LYS A 175 71.08 13.39 0.66
CA LYS A 175 70.70 12.39 1.68
C LYS A 175 71.08 10.97 1.27
N LEU A 176 70.92 10.63 -0.01
CA LEU A 176 71.27 9.32 -0.53
C LEU A 176 72.77 9.05 -0.36
N ALA A 177 73.62 10.03 -0.67
CA ALA A 177 75.07 9.92 -0.52
C ALA A 177 75.53 9.71 0.94
N GLN A 178 74.77 10.18 1.93
CA GLN A 178 75.07 9.93 3.34
C GLN A 178 74.71 8.51 3.79
N LYS A 179 73.84 7.83 3.04
CA LYS A 179 73.40 6.45 3.29
C LYS A 179 74.18 5.42 2.47
N THR A 180 74.80 5.83 1.36
CA THR A 180 75.57 4.94 0.48
C THR A 180 77.07 5.06 0.73
N ASN A 181 77.74 3.93 0.92
CA ASN A 181 79.21 3.87 0.92
C ASN A 181 79.68 3.44 -0.49
N LEU A 182 79.87 4.41 -1.39
CA LEU A 182 80.43 4.15 -2.72
C LEU A 182 81.97 4.13 -2.62
N ALA A 183 82.53 2.98 -2.25
CA ALA A 183 83.97 2.76 -2.33
C ALA A 183 84.35 2.25 -3.74
N TYR A 184 85.16 3.04 -4.46
CA TYR A 184 85.84 2.57 -5.66
C TYR A 184 87.09 1.80 -5.24
N THR A 185 87.14 0.51 -5.53
CA THR A 185 88.39 -0.25 -5.48
C THR A 185 88.96 -0.26 -6.90
N ALA A 186 90.05 0.48 -7.13
CA ALA A 186 90.80 0.35 -8.38
C ALA A 186 91.32 -1.10 -8.49
N ASP A 187 91.26 -1.68 -9.69
CA ASP A 187 91.63 -3.08 -9.96
C ASP A 187 93.14 -3.39 -9.75
N ASN A 188 93.93 -2.47 -9.17
CA ASN A 188 95.39 -2.56 -9.11
C ASN A 188 96.04 -1.79 -7.92
N GLY A 189 95.31 -1.51 -6.84
CA GLY A 189 95.95 -0.99 -5.62
C GLY A 189 96.78 -2.10 -4.96
N THR A 190 98.12 -2.00 -5.06
CA THR A 190 99.10 -2.81 -4.30
C THR A 190 98.76 -2.94 -2.82
#